data_AF-A0A9E0G7R5-F1
#
_entry.id   AF-A0A9E0G7R5-F1
#
_cell.length_a   1.000
_cell.length_b   1.000
_cell.length_c   1.000
_cell.angle_alpha   90.00
_cell.angle_beta   90.00
_cell.angle_gamma   90.00
#
_symmetry.space_group_name_H-M   'P 1'
#
loop_
_entity.id
_entity.type
_entity.pdbx_description
1 polymer ?
#
loop_
_entity_poly.entity_id
_entity_poly.type
_entity_poly.pdbx_seq_one_letter_code
_entity_poly.pdbx_strand_id
1 'polypeptide(L)'
;VQPFEAKMGGIIEKAIRDADLGLNPVSNGSTVRVPMPALTEERRKELIKVVKTEAEDAKVAVRNIRRDGNSELKAKLKDKAITEDDDKRSQDEIQKMTDKFIVEIDKMTAEKEKELLTV
;
A
#
# COMPACT_ATOMS: atom_id res chain seq x y z
N VAL A 1 15.45 10.75 -13.26
CA VAL A 1 16.06 9.40 -13.14
C VAL A 1 17.48 9.46 -13.68
N GLN A 2 18.48 9.02 -12.91
CA GLN A 2 19.88 8.92 -13.36
C GLN A 2 20.18 7.43 -13.59
N PRO A 3 20.43 6.97 -14.83
CA PRO A 3 20.85 5.61 -15.11
C PRO A 3 22.25 5.36 -14.54
N PHE A 4 22.45 4.19 -13.93
CA PHE A 4 23.76 3.73 -13.48
C PHE A 4 24.71 3.44 -14.65
N GLU A 5 24.16 3.06 -15.81
CA GLU A 5 24.89 2.86 -17.06
C GLU A 5 24.31 3.74 -18.17
N ALA A 6 25.17 4.45 -18.92
CA ALA A 6 24.73 5.36 -19.97
C ALA A 6 23.92 4.67 -21.08
N LYS A 7 24.20 3.39 -21.36
CA LYS A 7 23.47 2.58 -22.36
C LYS A 7 22.03 2.25 -21.94
N MET A 8 21.72 2.30 -20.64
CA MET A 8 20.39 1.99 -20.12
C MET A 8 19.41 3.17 -20.24
N GLY A 9 19.88 4.37 -20.60
CA GLY A 9 19.03 5.56 -20.71
C GLY A 9 17.83 5.36 -21.64
N GLY A 10 18.05 4.79 -22.83
CA GLY A 10 16.97 4.53 -23.80
C GLY A 10 15.99 3.43 -23.37
N ILE A 11 16.48 2.40 -22.66
CA ILE A 11 15.63 1.32 -22.13
C ILE A 11 14.75 1.85 -21.01
N ILE A 12 15.31 2.68 -20.13
CA ILE A 12 14.59 3.33 -19.03
C ILE A 12 13.54 4.30 -19.59
N GLU A 13 13.87 5.08 -20.62
CA GLU A 13 12.92 5.98 -21.27
C GLU A 13 11.73 5.21 -21.87
N LYS A 14 12.01 4.11 -22.58
CA LYS A 14 10.97 3.27 -23.17
C LYS A 14 10.10 2.61 -22.11
N ALA A 15 10.70 2.06 -21.04
CA ALA A 15 9.96 1.46 -19.94
C ALA A 15 9.05 2.46 -19.22
N ILE A 16 9.48 3.72 -19.03
CA ILE A 16 8.65 4.77 -18.42
C ILE A 16 7.48 5.16 -19.33
N ARG A 17 7.68 5.17 -20.64
CA ARG A 17 6.62 5.45 -21.63
C ARG A 17 5.61 4.31 -21.71
N ASP A 18 6.10 3.08 -21.69
CA ASP A 18 5.28 1.85 -21.76
C ASP A 18 4.58 1.52 -20.43
N ALA A 19 4.98 2.15 -19.31
CA ALA A 19 4.36 1.97 -17.99
C ALA A 19 2.95 2.58 -17.84
N ASP A 20 2.35 3.08 -18.94
CA ASP A 20 1.00 3.66 -19.00
C ASP A 20 0.75 4.79 -17.98
N LEU A 21 1.83 5.51 -17.63
CA LEU A 21 1.78 6.62 -16.68
C LEU A 21 1.35 7.95 -17.35
N GLY A 22 1.16 7.96 -18.68
CA GLY A 22 0.87 9.18 -19.45
C GLY A 22 2.03 10.19 -19.45
N LEU A 23 3.25 9.72 -19.17
CA LEU A 23 4.45 10.54 -19.04
C LEU A 23 5.27 10.50 -20.33
N ASN A 24 5.75 11.66 -20.75
CA ASN A 24 6.70 11.79 -21.86
C ASN A 24 8.10 12.09 -21.32
N PRO A 25 8.89 11.06 -20.97
CA PRO A 25 10.25 11.25 -20.49
C PRO A 25 11.11 11.92 -21.56
N VAL A 26 11.96 12.87 -21.14
CA VAL A 26 12.91 13.61 -21.98
C VAL A 26 14.31 13.32 -21.47
N SER A 27 15.16 12.81 -22.34
CA SER A 27 16.58 12.63 -22.04
C SER A 27 17.31 13.98 -22.06
N ASN A 28 18.01 14.31 -20.97
CA ASN A 28 18.90 15.46 -20.85
C ASN A 28 20.31 14.94 -20.50
N GLY A 29 21.09 14.63 -21.54
CA GLY A 29 22.45 14.09 -21.41
C GLY A 29 22.45 12.72 -20.74
N SER A 30 22.99 12.65 -19.51
CA SER A 30 23.03 11.43 -18.70
C SER A 30 21.79 11.23 -17.82
N THR A 31 20.82 12.16 -17.82
CA THR A 31 19.63 12.10 -16.96
C THR A 31 18.34 11.99 -17.77
N VAL A 32 17.40 11.17 -17.32
CA VAL A 32 16.03 11.13 -17.86
C VAL A 32 15.15 12.01 -16.97
N ARG A 33 14.67 13.13 -17.51
CA ARG A 33 13.65 13.98 -16.88
C ARG A 33 12.27 13.47 -17.24
N VAL A 34 11.43 13.29 -16.24
CA VAL A 34 10.04 12.87 -16.45
C VAL A 34 9.15 14.04 -16.04
N PRO A 35 8.69 14.87 -16.99
CA PRO A 35 7.72 15.91 -16.67
C PRO A 35 6.42 15.22 -16.24
N MET A 36 6.01 15.39 -14.99
CA MET A 36 4.66 15.02 -14.58
C MET A 36 3.71 16.10 -15.11
N PRO A 37 2.87 15.82 -16.12
CA PRO A 37 1.79 16.73 -16.46
C PRO A 37 0.88 16.86 -15.24
N ALA A 38 0.27 18.04 -15.07
CA ALA A 38 -0.72 18.23 -14.02
C ALA A 38 -1.81 17.15 -14.20
N LEU A 39 -2.00 16.32 -13.18
CA LEU A 39 -3.03 15.29 -13.19
C LEU A 39 -4.38 15.99 -13.43
N THR A 40 -5.03 15.69 -14.57
CA THR A 40 -6.40 16.12 -14.86
C THR A 40 -7.33 15.65 -13.74
N GLU A 41 -8.44 16.37 -13.52
CA GLU A 41 -9.42 16.02 -12.48
C GLU A 41 -9.98 14.59 -12.66
N GLU A 42 -10.14 14.14 -13.91
CA GLU A 42 -10.55 12.77 -14.26
C GLU A 42 -9.52 11.73 -13.78
N ARG A 43 -8.24 11.94 -14.07
CA ARG A 43 -7.16 11.05 -13.61
C ARG A 43 -7.02 11.04 -12.09
N ARG A 44 -7.24 12.17 -11.41
CA ARG A 44 -7.27 12.23 -9.93
C ARG A 44 -8.40 11.38 -9.37
N LYS A 45 -9.60 11.45 -9.97
CA LYS A 45 -10.75 10.61 -9.57
C LYS A 45 -10.50 9.11 -9.78
N GLU A 46 -9.81 8.73 -10.85
CA GLU A 46 -9.40 7.33 -11.07
C GLU A 46 -8.40 6.86 -10.01
N LEU A 47 -7.38 7.66 -9.70
CA LEU A 47 -6.38 7.32 -8.68
C LEU A 47 -7.02 7.19 -7.29
N ILE A 48 -7.98 8.04 -6.95
CA ILE A 48 -8.74 7.93 -5.69
C ILE A 48 -9.49 6.60 -5.61
N LYS A 49 -10.06 6.10 -6.72
CA LYS A 49 -10.72 4.78 -6.73
C LYS A 49 -9.71 3.66 -6.45
N VAL A 50 -8.54 3.71 -7.08
CA VAL A 50 -7.48 2.71 -6.84
C VAL A 50 -7.04 2.72 -5.38
N VAL A 51 -6.79 3.90 -4.81
CA VAL A 51 -6.41 4.05 -3.39
C VAL A 51 -7.48 3.46 -2.46
N LYS A 52 -8.77 3.69 -2.75
CA LYS A 52 -9.87 3.09 -1.97
C LYS A 52 -9.90 1.57 -2.07
N THR A 53 -9.69 1.02 -3.27
CA THR A 53 -9.64 -0.43 -3.47
C THR A 53 -8.47 -1.04 -2.69
N GLU A 54 -7.27 -0.47 -2.80
CA GLU A 54 -6.10 -0.93 -2.04
C GLU A 54 -6.32 -0.84 -0.52
N ALA A 55 -6.97 0.22 -0.05
CA ALA A 55 -7.31 0.39 1.37
C ALA A 55 -8.26 -0.70 1.88
N GLU A 56 -9.30 -1.04 1.10
CA GLU A 56 -10.22 -2.11 1.46
C GLU A 56 -9.54 -3.49 1.42
N ASP A 57 -8.70 -3.77 0.42
CA ASP A 57 -7.93 -5.00 0.35
C ASP A 57 -6.97 -5.15 1.55
N ALA A 58 -6.31 -4.06 1.95
CA ALA A 58 -5.47 -4.02 3.14
C ALA A 58 -6.27 -4.32 4.42
N LYS A 59 -7.46 -3.73 4.58
CA LYS A 59 -8.34 -4.02 5.72
C LYS A 59 -8.81 -5.47 5.73
N VAL A 60 -9.13 -6.04 4.56
CA VAL A 60 -9.49 -7.46 4.45
C VAL A 60 -8.32 -8.36 4.87
N ALA A 61 -7.10 -8.05 4.42
CA ALA A 61 -5.90 -8.78 4.81
C ALA A 61 -5.68 -8.74 6.34
N VAL A 62 -5.80 -7.57 6.97
CA VAL A 62 -5.70 -7.43 8.43
C VAL A 62 -6.75 -8.28 9.16
N ARG A 63 -8.00 -8.29 8.67
CA ARG A 63 -9.08 -9.11 9.27
C ARG A 63 -8.83 -10.61 9.10
N ASN A 64 -8.25 -11.04 7.97
CA ASN A 64 -7.88 -12.43 7.74
C ASN A 64 -6.75 -12.86 8.70
N ILE A 65 -5.70 -12.06 8.84
CA ILE A 65 -4.59 -12.33 9.77
C ILE A 65 -5.12 -12.44 11.21
N ARG A 66 -6.05 -11.56 11.62
CA ARG A 66 -6.71 -11.67 12.93
C ARG A 66 -7.42 -13.01 13.10
N ARG A 67 -8.16 -13.46 12.09
CA ARG A 67 -8.87 -14.75 12.12
C ARG A 67 -7.91 -15.92 12.23
N ASP A 68 -6.80 -15.87 11.51
CA ASP A 68 -5.77 -16.91 11.52
C ASP A 68 -5.06 -16.96 12.88
N GLY A 69 -4.66 -15.80 13.42
CA GLY A 69 -4.10 -15.70 14.77
C GLY A 69 -5.04 -16.23 15.86
N ASN A 70 -6.33 -15.89 15.80
CA ASN A 70 -7.32 -16.43 16.74
C ASN A 70 -7.54 -17.94 16.58
N SER A 71 -7.41 -18.46 15.36
CA SER A 71 -7.50 -19.91 15.10
C SER A 71 -6.28 -20.64 15.68
N GLU A 72 -5.09 -20.05 15.56
CA GLU A 72 -3.86 -20.59 16.12
C GLU A 72 -3.87 -20.60 17.65
N LEU A 73 -4.38 -19.54 18.30
CA LEU A 73 -4.54 -19.50 19.75
C LEU A 73 -5.49 -20.60 20.25
N LYS A 74 -6.61 -20.82 19.56
CA LYS A 74 -7.54 -21.92 19.87
C LYS A 74 -6.88 -23.30 19.72
N ALA A 75 -6.01 -23.48 18.74
CA ALA A 75 -5.25 -24.72 18.58
C ALA A 75 -4.27 -24.92 19.74
N LYS A 76 -3.48 -23.90 20.08
CA LYS A 76 -2.54 -23.94 21.21
C LYS A 76 -3.21 -24.19 22.56
N LEU A 77 -4.42 -23.68 22.75
CA LEU A 77 -5.22 -23.93 23.96
C LEU A 77 -5.69 -25.39 24.05
N LYS A 78 -6.08 -26.00 22.93
CA LYS A 78 -6.41 -27.44 22.87
C LYS A 78 -5.19 -28.31 23.13
N ASP A 79 -4.04 -27.90 22.61
CA ASP A 79 -2.76 -28.60 22.80
C ASP A 79 -2.16 -28.36 24.19
N LYS A 80 -2.84 -27.59 25.06
CA LYS A 80 -2.39 -27.17 26.39
C LYS A 80 -1.02 -26.48 26.39
N ALA A 81 -0.65 -25.88 25.27
CA ALA A 81 0.57 -25.09 25.13
C ALA A 81 0.43 -23.70 25.77
N ILE A 82 -0.80 -23.23 25.95
CA ILE A 82 -1.15 -21.96 26.61
C ILE A 82 -2.31 -22.16 27.59
N THR A 83 -2.44 -21.28 28.59
CA THR A 83 -3.56 -21.28 29.55
C THR A 83 -4.77 -20.50 29.02
N GLU A 84 -5.95 -20.65 29.65
CA GLU A 84 -7.13 -19.83 29.32
C GLU A 84 -6.91 -18.33 29.54
N ASP A 85 -6.11 -17.98 30.55
CA ASP A 85 -5.76 -16.58 30.83
C ASP A 85 -4.82 -16.01 29.74
N ASP A 86 -3.86 -16.82 29.26
CA ASP A 86 -2.98 -16.43 28.16
C ASP A 86 -3.74 -16.29 26.83
N ASP A 87 -4.72 -17.15 26.56
CA ASP A 87 -5.57 -17.06 25.37
C ASP A 87 -6.38 -15.75 25.36
N LYS A 88 -7.05 -15.43 26.49
CA LYS A 88 -7.80 -14.16 26.62
C LYS A 88 -6.90 -12.95 26.42
N ARG A 89 -5.73 -12.93 27.08
CA ARG A 89 -4.78 -11.82 26.95
C ARG A 89 -4.27 -11.68 25.51
N SER A 90 -3.94 -12.79 24.86
CA SER A 90 -3.45 -12.79 23.48
C SER A 90 -4.54 -12.34 22.49
N GLN A 91 -5.80 -12.74 22.70
CA GLN A 91 -6.92 -12.27 21.89
C GLN A 91 -7.14 -10.76 22.04
N ASP A 92 -7.04 -10.22 23.25
CA ASP A 92 -7.12 -8.77 23.49
C ASP A 92 -5.97 -8.00 22.80
N GLU A 93 -4.75 -8.54 22.85
CA GLU A 93 -3.59 -7.95 22.17
C GLU A 93 -3.74 -7.98 20.65
N ILE A 94 -4.19 -9.12 20.09
CA ILE A 94 -4.51 -9.25 18.66
C ILE A 94 -5.59 -8.25 18.25
N GLN A 95 -6.64 -8.07 19.05
CA GLN A 95 -7.73 -7.14 18.76
C GLN A 95 -7.22 -5.69 18.78
N LYS A 96 -6.46 -5.29 19.80
CA LYS A 96 -5.83 -3.95 19.87
C LYS A 96 -4.92 -3.67 18.68
N MET A 97 -4.10 -4.64 18.27
CA MET A 97 -3.23 -4.53 17.10
C MET A 97 -4.05 -4.37 15.82
N THR A 98 -5.10 -5.18 15.65
CA THR A 98 -6.01 -5.09 14.49
C THR A 98 -6.63 -3.70 14.41
N ASP A 99 -7.19 -3.20 15.51
CA ASP A 99 -7.86 -1.91 15.55
C ASP A 99 -6.89 -0.76 15.26
N LYS A 100 -5.67 -0.83 15.80
CA LYS A 100 -4.60 0.13 15.50
C LYS A 100 -4.31 0.20 14.00
N PHE A 101 -4.10 -0.95 13.35
CA PHE A 101 -3.76 -0.97 11.93
C PHE A 101 -4.92 -0.57 11.03
N ILE A 102 -6.18 -0.86 11.41
CA ILE A 102 -7.35 -0.35 10.68
C ILE A 102 -7.37 1.18 10.71
N VAL A 103 -7.17 1.79 11.88
CA VAL A 103 -7.12 3.26 12.02
C VAL A 103 -5.95 3.85 11.22
N GLU A 104 -4.80 3.18 11.19
CA GLU A 104 -3.63 3.61 10.43
C GLU A 104 -3.87 3.57 8.92
N ILE A 105 -4.52 2.51 8.42
CA ILE A 105 -4.95 2.39 7.02
C ILE A 105 -5.92 3.51 6.66
N ASP A 106 -6.93 3.76 7.49
CA ASP A 106 -7.90 4.85 7.26
C ASP A 106 -7.24 6.21 7.21
N LYS A 107 -6.28 6.46 8.12
CA LYS A 107 -5.51 7.70 8.15
C LYS A 107 -4.67 7.89 6.89
N MET A 108 -3.90 6.86 6.49
CA MET A 108 -3.09 6.91 5.27
C MET A 108 -3.95 7.11 4.01
N THR A 109 -5.10 6.45 3.95
CA THR A 109 -6.06 6.60 2.84
C THR A 109 -6.56 8.03 2.75
N ALA A 110 -6.98 8.61 3.87
CA ALA A 110 -7.48 9.99 3.93
C ALA A 110 -6.39 11.02 3.59
N GLU A 111 -5.16 10.82 4.08
CA GLU A 111 -4.01 11.66 3.72
C GLU A 111 -3.73 11.58 2.21
N LYS A 112 -3.76 10.38 1.62
CA LYS A 112 -3.49 10.20 0.20
C LYS A 112 -4.59 10.74 -0.70
N GLU A 113 -5.85 10.60 -0.29
CA GLU A 113 -7.00 11.23 -0.97
C GLU A 113 -6.88 12.75 -0.95
N LYS A 114 -6.50 13.33 0.19
CA LYS A 114 -6.28 14.77 0.30
C LYS A 114 -5.16 15.23 -0.61
N GLU A 115 -4.01 14.55 -0.60
CA GLU A 115 -2.87 14.84 -1.49
C GLU A 115 -3.27 14.76 -2.97
N LEU A 116 -4.10 13.77 -3.34
CA LEU A 116 -4.61 13.62 -4.70
C LEU A 116 -5.65 14.69 -5.08
N LEU A 117 -6.30 15.34 -4.14
CA LEU A 117 -7.28 16.41 -4.38
C LEU A 117 -6.67 17.82 -4.35
N THR A 118 -5.65 18.04 -3.53
CA THR A 118 -4.94 19.33 -3.48
C THR A 118 -3.84 19.42 -4.54
N VAL A 119 -3.64 20.64 -5.07
CA VAL A 119 -2.48 21.04 -5.88
C VAL A 119 -1.64 21.98 -5.03
#